data_AF-A0A0G0NCC3-F1
#
_entry.id   AF-A0A0G0NCC3-F1
#
_cell.length_a   1.000
_cell.length_b   1.000
_cell.length_c   1.000
_cell.angle_alpha   90.00
_cell.angle_beta   90.00
_cell.angle_gamma   90.00
#
_symmetry.space_group_name_H-M   'P 1'
#
loop_
_entity.id
_entity.type
_entity.pdbx_description
1 polymer ?
#
loop_
_entity_poly.entity_id
_entity_poly.type
_entity_poly.pdbx_seq_one_letter_code
_entity_poly.pdbx_strand_id
1 'polypeptide(L)'
;MRKYFRNLKEDKLLLRLFIGSFLLIIITIVYIAVFYTKLPPLLPVFNQLAWGETRLGETWAIFIPSIVVLAILIINIFISNFSYSFSPLLSRLLAITSFISALLTLLFVIRTVTVII
;
A
#
# COMPACT_ATOMS: atom_id res chain seq x y z
N MET A 1 -19.02 -19.34 1.86
CA MET A 1 -17.74 -18.65 2.19
C MET A 1 -16.56 -19.60 2.44
N ARG A 2 -16.72 -20.72 3.18
CA ARG A 2 -15.60 -21.64 3.55
C ARG A 2 -14.81 -22.26 2.37
N LYS A 3 -15.46 -22.52 1.22
CA LYS A 3 -14.81 -23.10 0.02
C LYS A 3 -13.91 -22.10 -0.72
N TYR A 4 -14.26 -20.81 -0.69
CA TYR A 4 -13.54 -19.74 -1.39
C TYR A 4 -12.17 -19.45 -0.75
N PHE A 5 -12.13 -19.32 0.58
CA PHE A 5 -10.88 -19.13 1.32
C PHE A 5 -9.95 -20.36 1.28
N ARG A 6 -10.49 -21.56 1.02
CA ARG A 6 -9.66 -22.77 0.91
C ARG A 6 -8.76 -22.70 -0.33
N ASN A 7 -9.31 -22.24 -1.46
CA ASN A 7 -8.60 -22.11 -2.72
C ASN A 7 -7.46 -21.07 -2.63
N LEU A 8 -7.67 -19.95 -1.93
CA LEU A 8 -6.60 -18.96 -1.68
C LEU A 8 -5.49 -19.50 -0.78
N LYS A 9 -5.81 -20.38 0.16
CA LYS A 9 -4.84 -20.98 1.08
C LYS A 9 -4.01 -22.08 0.41
N GLU A 10 -4.53 -22.68 -0.65
CA GLU A 10 -3.82 -23.66 -1.48
C GLU A 10 -2.75 -22.99 -2.36
N ASP A 11 -3.01 -21.77 -2.86
CA ASP A 11 -2.01 -20.97 -3.58
C ASP A 11 -1.12 -20.17 -2.61
N LYS A 12 -0.01 -20.82 -2.20
CA LYS A 12 1.00 -20.25 -1.31
C LYS A 12 1.59 -18.94 -1.83
N LEU A 13 1.67 -18.74 -3.14
CA LEU A 13 2.24 -17.51 -3.72
C LEU A 13 1.29 -16.34 -3.49
N LEU A 14 0.00 -16.53 -3.77
CA LEU A 14 -1.05 -15.55 -3.55
C LEU A 14 -1.10 -15.08 -2.09
N LEU A 15 -1.11 -16.04 -1.16
CA LEU A 15 -1.13 -15.76 0.27
C LEU A 15 0.14 -15.01 0.72
N ARG A 16 1.33 -15.41 0.23
CA ARG A 16 2.59 -14.72 0.55
C ARG A 16 2.61 -13.28 0.03
N LEU A 17 2.09 -13.02 -1.17
CA LEU A 17 2.03 -11.67 -1.73
C LEU A 17 1.10 -10.76 -0.94
N PHE A 18 -0.09 -11.23 -0.56
CA PHE A 18 -0.99 -10.43 0.27
C PHE A 18 -0.45 -10.17 1.67
N ILE A 19 0.14 -11.18 2.32
CA ILE A 19 0.80 -11.00 3.62
C ILE A 19 1.99 -10.04 3.48
N GLY A 20 2.82 -10.19 2.45
CA GLY A 20 3.93 -9.29 2.16
C GLY A 20 3.46 -7.86 1.96
N SER A 21 2.38 -7.65 1.21
CA SER A 21 1.76 -6.33 1.01
C SER A 21 1.32 -5.72 2.35
N PHE A 22 0.64 -6.51 3.18
CA PHE A 22 0.18 -6.06 4.50
C PHE A 22 1.34 -5.69 5.43
N LEU A 23 2.41 -6.51 5.46
CA LEU A 23 3.62 -6.21 6.22
C LEU A 23 4.31 -4.93 5.73
N LEU A 24 4.40 -4.72 4.42
CA LEU A 24 4.96 -3.48 3.86
C LEU A 24 4.16 -2.24 4.27
N ILE A 25 2.83 -2.32 4.28
CA ILE A 25 1.97 -1.22 4.77
C ILE A 25 2.22 -0.95 6.25
N ILE A 26 2.30 -1.99 7.09
CA ILE A 26 2.63 -1.83 8.51
C ILE A 26 4.00 -1.17 8.70
N ILE A 27 5.02 -1.66 8.00
CA ILE A 27 6.37 -1.09 8.04
C ILE A 27 6.33 0.39 7.63
N THR A 28 5.56 0.73 6.60
CA THR A 28 5.39 2.12 6.16
C THR A 28 4.77 3.00 7.25
N ILE A 29 3.67 2.54 7.87
CA ILE A 29 2.99 3.28 8.95
C ILE A 29 3.92 3.46 10.16
N VAL A 30 4.62 2.41 10.57
CA VAL A 30 5.59 2.46 11.67
C VAL A 30 6.73 3.42 11.34
N TYR A 31 7.26 3.39 10.11
CA TYR A 31 8.30 4.29 9.68
C TYR A 31 7.85 5.76 9.74
N ILE A 32 6.64 6.07 9.27
CA ILE A 32 6.07 7.42 9.43
C ILE A 32 5.98 7.80 10.91
N ALA A 33 5.44 6.92 11.75
CA ALA A 33 5.24 7.19 13.17
C ALA A 33 6.56 7.49 13.91
N VAL A 34 7.64 6.77 13.58
CA VAL A 34 8.98 6.97 14.18
C VAL A 34 9.55 8.36 13.87
N PHE A 35 9.30 8.88 12.66
CA PHE A 35 9.83 10.17 12.22
C PHE A 35 8.83 11.32 12.34
N TYR A 36 7.58 11.05 12.74
CA TYR A 36 6.47 12.00 12.68
C TYR A 36 6.75 13.33 13.39
N THR A 37 7.36 13.28 14.57
CA THR A 37 7.68 14.49 15.37
C THR A 37 8.81 15.34 14.78
N LYS A 38 9.57 14.80 13.82
CA LYS A 38 10.66 15.49 13.13
C LYS A 38 10.22 16.06 11.78
N LEU A 39 9.01 15.74 11.32
CA LEU A 39 8.50 16.23 10.06
C LEU A 39 8.04 17.68 10.18
N PRO A 40 8.31 18.53 9.18
CA PRO A 40 7.78 19.88 9.14
C PRO A 40 6.25 19.87 8.99
N PRO A 41 5.58 21.00 9.31
CA PRO A 41 4.13 21.13 9.22
C PRO A 41 3.59 20.92 7.79
N LEU A 42 4.42 21.15 6.77
CA LEU A 42 4.05 21.02 5.36
C LEU A 42 5.01 20.07 4.64
N LEU A 43 4.44 19.08 3.94
CA LEU A 43 5.16 18.04 3.21
C LEU A 43 4.72 18.00 1.74
N PRO A 44 5.64 17.81 0.78
CA PRO A 44 5.30 17.65 -0.63
C PRO A 44 4.74 16.25 -0.92
N VAL A 45 3.50 16.00 -0.50
CA VAL A 45 2.84 14.69 -0.65
C VAL A 45 2.23 14.53 -2.06
N PHE A 46 1.77 15.63 -2.66
CA PHE A 46 1.04 15.61 -3.94
C PHE A 46 1.95 15.92 -5.12
N ASN A 47 2.91 15.04 -5.39
CA ASN A 47 3.92 15.22 -6.46
C ASN A 47 3.36 15.29 -7.90
N GLN A 48 2.05 15.07 -8.08
CA GLN A 48 1.38 15.21 -9.37
C GLN A 48 0.93 16.65 -9.65
N LEU A 49 0.86 17.50 -8.63
CA LEU A 49 0.44 18.89 -8.78
C LEU A 49 1.61 19.77 -9.25
N ALA A 50 1.27 20.92 -9.82
CA ALA A 50 2.26 21.92 -10.25
C ALA A 50 3.19 22.32 -9.10
N TRP A 51 4.41 22.72 -9.44
CA TRP A 51 5.39 23.15 -8.44
C TRP A 51 4.89 24.41 -7.72
N GLY A 52 5.06 24.45 -6.39
CA GLY A 52 4.58 25.55 -5.55
C GLY A 52 3.87 25.02 -4.31
N GLU A 53 3.03 25.86 -3.69
CA GLU A 53 2.31 25.53 -2.46
C GLU A 53 1.23 24.44 -2.66
N THR A 54 0.72 24.30 -3.89
CA THR A 54 -0.35 23.34 -4.21
C THR A 54 0.05 21.88 -4.01
N ARG A 55 1.35 21.55 -4.08
CA ARG A 55 1.85 20.19 -3.81
C ARG A 55 2.01 19.86 -2.32
N LEU A 56 1.95 20.88 -1.46
CA LEU A 56 2.17 20.75 -0.03
C LEU A 56 0.87 20.30 0.65
N GLY A 57 0.97 19.25 1.44
CA GLY A 57 -0.07 18.84 2.37
C GLY A 57 0.42 19.02 3.80
N GLU A 58 -0.51 19.10 4.75
CA GLU A 58 -0.18 19.05 6.18
C GLU A 58 0.55 17.74 6.52
N THR A 59 1.30 17.71 7.62
CA THR A 59 2.12 16.55 8.02
C THR A 59 1.35 15.23 8.03
N TRP A 60 0.07 15.23 8.46
CA TRP A 60 -0.76 14.03 8.49
C TRP A 60 -1.05 13.47 7.10
N ALA A 61 -0.97 14.28 6.05
CA ALA A 61 -1.24 13.86 4.67
C ALA A 61 -0.27 12.78 4.18
N ILE A 62 0.90 12.62 4.81
CA ILE A 62 1.85 11.53 4.48
C ILE A 62 1.26 10.13 4.72
N PHE A 63 0.20 10.00 5.53
CA PHE A 63 -0.51 8.74 5.72
C PHE A 63 -1.49 8.40 4.58
N ILE A 64 -1.89 9.39 3.76
CA ILE A 64 -2.89 9.20 2.69
C ILE A 64 -2.49 8.07 1.74
N PRO A 65 -1.26 8.02 1.18
CA PRO A 65 -0.85 6.91 0.31
C PRO A 65 -0.96 5.53 0.97
N SER A 66 -0.62 5.44 2.26
CA SER A 66 -0.72 4.17 3.02
C SER A 66 -2.16 3.72 3.20
N ILE A 67 -3.09 4.65 3.47
CA ILE A 67 -4.52 4.37 3.60
C ILE A 67 -5.10 3.93 2.25
N VAL A 68 -4.76 4.61 1.16
CA VAL A 68 -5.21 4.26 -0.19
C VAL A 68 -4.73 2.87 -0.57
N VAL A 69 -3.45 2.54 -0.33
CA VAL A 69 -2.94 1.20 -0.64
C VAL A 69 -3.56 0.12 0.26
N LEU A 70 -3.88 0.42 1.51
CA LEU A 70 -4.63 -0.49 2.37
C LEU A 70 -6.04 -0.77 1.81
N ALA A 71 -6.73 0.25 1.32
CA ALA A 71 -8.03 0.08 0.66
C ALA A 71 -7.91 -0.77 -0.61
N ILE A 72 -6.90 -0.51 -1.46
CA ILE A 72 -6.61 -1.31 -2.66
C ILE A 72 -6.33 -2.77 -2.28
N LEU A 73 -5.53 -3.02 -1.23
CA LEU A 73 -5.25 -4.37 -0.74
C LEU A 73 -6.53 -5.11 -0.33
N ILE A 74 -7.38 -4.46 0.46
CA ILE A 74 -8.65 -5.04 0.91
C ILE A 74 -9.53 -5.37 -0.29
N ILE A 75 -9.72 -4.43 -1.21
CA ILE A 75 -10.50 -4.63 -2.43
C ILE A 75 -9.93 -5.79 -3.27
N ASN A 76 -8.62 -5.83 -3.47
CA ASN A 76 -7.96 -6.87 -4.25
C ASN A 76 -8.08 -8.26 -3.61
N ILE A 77 -8.06 -8.37 -2.28
CA ILE A 77 -8.32 -9.63 -1.58
C ILE A 77 -9.76 -10.10 -1.86
N PHE A 78 -10.75 -9.20 -1.78
CA PHE A 78 -12.14 -9.54 -2.07
C PHE A 78 -12.34 -9.98 -3.54
N ILE A 79 -11.82 -9.20 -4.49
CA ILE A 79 -11.92 -9.51 -5.92
C ILE A 79 -11.15 -10.80 -6.23
N SER A 80 -9.97 -11.01 -5.64
CA SER A 80 -9.21 -12.24 -5.82
C SER A 80 -10.00 -13.46 -5.34
N ASN A 81 -10.67 -13.37 -4.19
CA ASN A 81 -11.47 -14.48 -3.67
C ASN A 81 -12.63 -14.86 -4.60
N PHE A 82 -13.26 -13.88 -5.25
CA PHE A 82 -14.34 -14.11 -6.21
C PHE A 82 -13.82 -14.59 -7.58
N SER A 83 -12.74 -13.97 -8.07
CA SER A 83 -12.18 -14.25 -9.40
C SER A 83 -11.37 -15.55 -9.48
N TYR A 84 -10.91 -16.10 -8.35
CA TYR A 84 -10.06 -17.29 -8.33
C TYR A 84 -10.72 -18.51 -9.01
N SER A 85 -12.05 -18.66 -8.88
CA SER A 85 -12.78 -19.75 -9.54
C SER A 85 -12.90 -19.58 -11.05
N PHE A 86 -12.78 -18.35 -11.56
CA PHE A 86 -12.85 -18.05 -13.00
C PHE A 86 -11.46 -18.13 -13.64
N SER A 87 -10.47 -17.49 -13.02
CA SER A 87 -9.09 -17.48 -13.50
C SER A 87 -8.11 -17.25 -12.32
N PRO A 88 -7.31 -18.28 -11.96
CA PRO A 88 -6.25 -18.12 -10.95
C PRO A 88 -5.21 -17.06 -11.33
N LEU A 89 -5.01 -16.82 -12.64
CA LEU A 89 -4.07 -15.83 -13.15
C LEU A 89 -4.50 -14.41 -12.77
N LEU A 90 -5.80 -14.10 -12.87
CA LEU A 90 -6.33 -12.80 -12.47
C LEU A 90 -6.11 -12.53 -10.98
N SER A 91 -6.36 -13.52 -10.13
CA SER A 91 -6.09 -13.43 -8.69
C SER A 91 -4.62 -13.16 -8.38
N ARG A 92 -3.69 -13.83 -9.07
CA ARG A 92 -2.25 -13.60 -8.91
C ARG A 92 -1.84 -12.19 -9.34
N LEU A 93 -2.40 -11.68 -10.44
CA LEU A 93 -2.15 -10.31 -10.89
C LEU A 93 -2.61 -9.29 -9.83
N LEU A 94 -3.79 -9.48 -9.23
CA LEU A 94 -4.29 -8.60 -8.16
C LEU A 94 -3.37 -8.61 -6.92
N ALA A 95 -2.82 -9.76 -6.57
CA ALA A 95 -1.87 -9.85 -5.46
C ALA A 95 -0.52 -9.19 -5.78
N ILE A 96 -0.03 -9.34 -7.01
CA ILE A 96 1.20 -8.68 -7.48
C ILE A 96 1.02 -7.16 -7.49
N THR A 97 -0.10 -6.65 -7.99
CA THR A 97 -0.36 -5.21 -8.02
C THR A 97 -0.50 -4.62 -6.62
N SER A 98 -1.15 -5.34 -5.68
CA SER A 98 -1.16 -4.93 -4.27
C SER A 98 0.24 -4.86 -3.67
N PHE A 99 1.09 -5.85 -3.96
CA PHE A 99 2.45 -5.89 -3.44
C PHE A 99 3.31 -4.76 -3.99
N ILE A 100 3.27 -4.54 -5.30
CA ILE A 100 4.00 -3.45 -5.96
C ILE A 100 3.51 -2.10 -5.43
N SER A 101 2.20 -1.91 -5.26
CA SER A 101 1.65 -0.66 -4.72
C SER A 101 2.18 -0.39 -3.31
N ALA A 102 2.17 -1.40 -2.42
CA ALA A 102 2.72 -1.27 -1.07
C ALA A 102 4.21 -0.98 -1.05
N LEU A 103 4.99 -1.63 -1.92
CA LEU A 103 6.42 -1.37 -2.05
C LEU A 103 6.71 0.06 -2.53
N LEU A 104 5.99 0.52 -3.56
CA LEU A 104 6.16 1.88 -4.09
C LEU A 104 5.76 2.93 -3.05
N THR A 105 4.70 2.69 -2.28
CA THR A 105 4.31 3.59 -1.18
C THR A 105 5.38 3.64 -0.08
N LEU A 106 5.98 2.52 0.30
CA LEU A 106 7.09 2.51 1.25
C LEU A 106 8.27 3.34 0.71
N LEU A 107 8.68 3.13 -0.55
CA LEU A 107 9.77 3.87 -1.17
C LEU A 107 9.47 5.38 -1.27
N PHE A 108 8.23 5.73 -1.61
CA PHE A 108 7.76 7.11 -1.63
C PHE A 108 7.89 7.78 -0.26
N VAL A 109 7.44 7.10 0.80
CA VAL A 109 7.51 7.62 2.18
C VAL A 109 8.97 7.77 2.62
N ILE A 110 9.80 6.74 2.42
CA ILE A 110 11.23 6.79 2.76
C ILE A 110 11.87 8.00 2.09
N ARG A 111 11.68 8.14 0.77
CA ARG A 111 12.24 9.25 -0.01
C ARG A 111 11.78 10.60 0.52
N THR A 112 10.49 10.75 0.77
CA THR A 112 9.90 12.00 1.26
C THR A 112 10.50 12.39 2.61
N VAL A 113 10.60 11.44 3.54
CA VAL A 113 11.20 11.69 4.86
C VAL A 113 12.69 12.03 4.75
N THR A 114 13.47 11.28 3.96
CA THR A 114 14.93 11.50 3.82
C THR A 114 15.32 12.77 3.07
N VAL A 115 14.44 13.34 2.26
CA VAL A 115 14.72 14.61 1.56
C VAL A 115 14.52 15.80 2.50
N ILE A 116 13.77 15.60 3.58
CA ILE A 116 13.29 16.66 4.46
C ILE A 116 14.07 16.71 5.77
N ILE A 117 14.50 15.55 6.27
CA ILE A 117 15.43 15.40 7.40
C ILE A 117 16.86 15.49 6.88
#